data_AF-A0A2V8NMB9-F1
#
_entry.id   AF-A0A2V8NMB9-F1
#
_cell.length_a   1.000
_cell.length_b   1.000
_cell.length_c   1.000
_cell.angle_alpha   90.00
_cell.angle_beta   90.00
_cell.angle_gamma   90.00
#
_symmetry.space_group_name_H-M   'P 1'
#
loop_
_entity.id
_entity.type
_entity.pdbx_description
1 polymer ?
#
loop_
_entity_poly.entity_id
_entity_poly.type
_entity_poly.pdbx_seq_one_letter_code
_entity_poly.pdbx_strand_id
1 'polypeptide(L)'
;MKRFVLIVSLFTICLVCVAGDARAQGKPVLGPDSSTVRDADLEKDSLRNLDVARQYFKLKKAYYASLDRSEEIIAGNPNFAKIDEALYIAGMSSLYLSENRGKQKIVGIPEKHRLKPEEYRSKAREFLSQLVNEHPDSSFSKQVQDALHDLGGALPKNSSQ
;
A
#
# COMPACT_ATOMS: atom_id res chain seq x y z
N MET A 1 -40.14 12.15 -52.72
CA MET A 1 -41.53 11.64 -52.66
C MET A 1 -41.50 10.12 -52.47
N LYS A 2 -42.27 9.60 -51.51
CA LYS A 2 -42.87 8.24 -51.40
C LYS A 2 -41.91 7.03 -51.34
N ARG A 3 -41.60 6.45 -50.17
CA ARG A 3 -42.34 5.42 -49.36
C ARG A 3 -42.73 4.15 -50.13
N PHE A 4 -42.13 3.02 -49.75
CA PHE A 4 -42.61 1.62 -49.92
C PHE A 4 -42.28 0.87 -48.61
N VAL A 5 -43.24 0.65 -47.69
CA VAL A 5 -44.08 -0.57 -47.51
C VAL A 5 -43.22 -1.79 -47.13
N LEU A 6 -43.06 -2.08 -45.83
CA LEU A 6 -43.82 -3.06 -45.01
C LEU A 6 -43.76 -4.52 -45.50
N ILE A 7 -43.02 -5.38 -44.80
CA ILE A 7 -43.29 -6.82 -44.68
C ILE A 7 -43.19 -7.22 -43.21
N VAL A 8 -44.32 -7.72 -42.71
CA VAL A 8 -44.54 -8.31 -41.39
C VAL A 8 -44.08 -9.76 -41.43
N SER A 9 -43.36 -10.21 -40.40
CA SER A 9 -43.21 -11.64 -40.09
C SER A 9 -43.40 -11.82 -38.58
N LEU A 10 -44.55 -12.39 -38.27
CA LEU A 10 -45.06 -12.81 -36.98
C LEU A 10 -44.19 -13.99 -36.48
N PHE A 11 -43.50 -13.86 -35.35
CA PHE A 11 -42.96 -15.02 -34.64
C PHE A 11 -43.49 -15.08 -33.22
N THR A 12 -44.25 -16.13 -33.01
CA THR A 12 -45.09 -16.46 -31.87
C THR A 12 -44.23 -16.93 -30.69
N ILE A 13 -44.69 -16.53 -29.50
CA ILE A 13 -44.28 -16.87 -28.14
C ILE A 13 -43.95 -18.36 -27.92
N CYS A 14 -42.80 -18.62 -27.28
CA CYS A 14 -42.55 -19.81 -26.44
C CYS A 14 -41.64 -19.35 -25.27
N LEU A 15 -42.16 -19.21 -24.05
CA LEU A 15 -42.38 -20.23 -23.01
C LEU A 15 -41.16 -20.38 -22.08
N VAL A 16 -41.40 -20.08 -20.79
CA VAL A 16 -40.69 -20.47 -19.55
C VAL A 16 -39.31 -19.88 -19.26
N CYS A 17 -39.28 -18.87 -18.37
CA CYS A 17 -38.10 -18.53 -17.56
C CYS A 17 -38.50 -18.12 -16.14
N VAL A 18 -39.02 -19.01 -15.29
CA VAL A 18 -38.97 -18.81 -13.83
C VAL A 18 -39.02 -20.17 -13.09
N ALA A 19 -37.88 -20.60 -12.56
CA ALA A 19 -37.82 -21.40 -11.32
C ALA A 19 -36.44 -21.16 -10.71
N GLY A 20 -36.43 -20.52 -9.54
CA GLY A 20 -35.24 -19.96 -8.91
C GLY A 20 -34.23 -21.00 -8.44
N ASP A 21 -32.96 -20.61 -8.52
CA ASP A 21 -31.85 -21.30 -7.87
C ASP A 21 -32.09 -21.34 -6.35
N ALA A 22 -32.44 -22.53 -5.84
CA ALA A 22 -32.38 -22.81 -4.42
C ALA A 22 -30.90 -22.86 -3.99
N ARG A 23 -30.38 -21.73 -3.49
CA ARG A 23 -29.06 -21.71 -2.85
C ARG A 23 -29.16 -22.31 -1.45
N ALA A 24 -28.50 -23.45 -1.29
CA ALA A 24 -28.26 -24.13 -0.03
C ALA A 24 -27.69 -23.17 1.02
N GLN A 25 -28.35 -23.05 2.17
CA GLN A 25 -27.80 -22.37 3.35
C GLN A 25 -26.74 -23.29 3.96
N GLY A 26 -25.49 -23.08 3.56
CA GLY A 26 -24.33 -23.63 4.26
C GLY A 26 -24.23 -23.04 5.66
N LYS A 27 -23.84 -23.89 6.62
CA LYS A 27 -23.42 -23.59 8.00
C LYS A 27 -22.85 -22.17 8.19
N PRO A 28 -23.12 -21.49 9.33
CA PRO A 28 -22.34 -20.30 9.68
C PRO A 28 -20.89 -20.75 9.89
N VAL A 29 -20.06 -20.48 8.89
CA VAL A 29 -18.60 -20.43 9.06
C VAL A 29 -18.36 -19.33 10.08
N LEU A 30 -17.68 -19.65 11.18
CA LEU A 30 -17.20 -18.62 12.11
C LEU A 30 -16.53 -17.53 11.27
N GLY A 31 -17.02 -16.30 11.41
CA GLY A 31 -16.54 -15.17 10.63
C GLY A 31 -15.01 -15.03 10.74
N PRO A 32 -14.36 -14.44 9.73
CA PRO A 32 -12.92 -14.22 9.74
C PRO A 32 -12.48 -13.60 11.07
N ASP A 33 -11.38 -14.13 11.61
CA ASP A 33 -10.76 -13.67 12.86
C ASP A 33 -10.67 -12.13 12.81
N SER A 34 -11.03 -11.42 13.88
CA SER A 34 -11.16 -9.95 13.85
C SER A 34 -9.87 -9.21 13.43
N SER A 35 -8.72 -9.89 13.49
CA SER A 35 -7.41 -9.48 12.97
C SER A 35 -7.27 -9.55 11.44
N THR A 36 -8.26 -10.09 10.72
CA THR A 36 -8.21 -10.37 9.27
C THR A 36 -9.26 -9.61 8.44
N VAL A 37 -10.19 -8.91 9.09
CA VAL A 37 -11.17 -8.07 8.36
C VAL A 37 -10.50 -6.73 8.04
N ARG A 38 -9.97 -6.62 6.82
CA ARG A 38 -9.50 -5.35 6.26
C ARG A 38 -10.70 -4.47 5.97
N ASP A 39 -10.69 -3.26 6.52
CA ASP A 39 -11.67 -2.23 6.18
C ASP A 39 -11.44 -1.80 4.72
N ALA A 40 -12.46 -1.98 3.88
CA ALA A 40 -12.36 -1.72 2.45
C ALA A 40 -12.13 -0.24 2.12
N ASP A 41 -12.67 0.67 2.92
CA ASP A 41 -12.48 2.11 2.72
C ASP A 41 -11.06 2.51 3.15
N LEU A 42 -10.59 1.97 4.28
CA LEU A 42 -9.22 2.17 4.75
C LEU A 42 -8.18 1.61 3.78
N GLU A 43 -8.43 0.44 3.19
CA GLU A 43 -7.60 -0.17 2.14
C GLU A 43 -7.52 0.73 0.90
N LYS A 44 -8.67 1.26 0.46
CA LYS A 44 -8.74 2.13 -0.72
C LYS A 44 -7.99 3.45 -0.50
N ASP A 45 -8.10 4.02 0.70
CA ASP A 45 -7.40 5.25 1.04
C ASP A 45 -5.89 5.02 1.22
N SER A 46 -5.50 3.91 1.85
CA SER A 46 -4.10 3.46 1.95
C SER A 46 -3.48 3.24 0.57
N LEU A 47 -4.22 2.63 -0.36
CA LEU A 47 -3.78 2.43 -1.73
C LEU A 47 -3.58 3.76 -2.47
N ARG A 48 -4.49 4.72 -2.30
CA ARG A 48 -4.35 6.06 -2.88
C ARG A 48 -3.10 6.77 -2.36
N ASN A 49 -2.85 6.71 -1.05
CA ASN A 49 -1.65 7.26 -0.45
C ASN A 49 -0.39 6.55 -0.96
N LEU A 50 -0.43 5.23 -1.14
CA LEU A 50 0.69 4.46 -1.66
C LEU A 50 1.02 4.85 -3.11
N ASP A 51 0.01 5.07 -3.95
CA ASP A 51 0.20 5.52 -5.33
C ASP A 51 0.89 6.90 -5.40
N VAL A 52 0.49 7.82 -4.52
CA VAL A 52 1.13 9.14 -4.39
C VAL A 52 2.57 8.99 -3.90
N ALA A 53 2.80 8.15 -2.88
CA ALA A 53 4.15 7.88 -2.36
C ALA A 53 5.07 7.32 -3.47
N ARG A 54 4.62 6.30 -4.21
CA ARG A 54 5.34 5.73 -5.36
C ARG A 54 5.73 6.79 -6.38
N GLN A 55 4.80 7.70 -6.72
CA GLN A 55 5.08 8.74 -7.70
C GLN A 55 6.19 9.67 -7.22
N TYR A 56 6.13 10.14 -5.97
CA TYR A 56 7.18 10.99 -5.40
C TYR A 56 8.52 10.28 -5.30
N PHE A 57 8.52 9.03 -4.85
CA PHE A 57 9.70 8.18 -4.75
C PHE A 57 10.36 7.97 -6.11
N LYS A 58 9.60 7.53 -7.11
CA LYS A 58 10.09 7.25 -8.48
C LYS A 58 10.68 8.48 -9.14
N LEU A 59 10.05 9.64 -8.97
CA LEU A 59 10.54 10.90 -9.54
C LEU A 59 11.78 11.44 -8.83
N LYS A 60 12.14 10.90 -7.65
CA LYS A 60 13.26 11.34 -6.81
C LYS A 60 13.18 12.84 -6.47
N LYS A 61 11.97 13.39 -6.48
CA LYS A 61 11.71 14.84 -6.37
C LYS A 61 11.27 15.26 -5.00
N ALA A 62 10.63 14.37 -4.23
CA ALA A 62 10.02 14.73 -2.96
C ALA A 62 10.04 13.52 -1.99
N TYR A 63 11.22 13.08 -1.58
CA TYR A 63 11.33 11.95 -0.64
C TYR A 63 10.66 12.24 0.70
N TYR A 64 10.61 13.50 1.15
CA TYR A 64 9.83 13.86 2.33
C TYR A 64 8.33 13.60 2.14
N ALA A 65 7.76 13.98 0.99
CA ALA A 65 6.35 13.73 0.71
C ALA A 65 6.06 12.23 0.53
N SER A 66 7.01 11.49 -0.03
CA SER A 66 6.93 10.03 -0.12
C SER A 66 6.93 9.38 1.27
N LEU A 67 7.80 9.86 2.16
CA LEU A 67 7.89 9.41 3.55
C LEU A 67 6.60 9.71 4.31
N ASP A 68 6.13 10.95 4.28
CA ASP A 68 4.92 11.44 4.96
C ASP A 68 3.69 10.59 4.62
N ARG A 69 3.49 10.28 3.34
CA ARG A 69 2.39 9.40 2.88
C ARG A 69 2.55 7.95 3.32
N SER A 70 3.78 7.47 3.39
CA SER A 70 4.04 6.09 3.84
C SER A 70 3.84 5.97 5.35
N GLU A 71 4.27 6.97 6.13
CA GLU A 71 4.03 7.05 7.57
C GLU A 71 2.52 7.11 7.89
N GLU A 72 1.74 7.84 7.09
CA GLU A 72 0.27 7.87 7.20
C GLU A 72 -0.35 6.47 7.03
N ILE A 73 0.13 5.68 6.06
CA ILE A 73 -0.34 4.30 5.86
C ILE A 73 0.09 3.40 7.02
N ILE A 74 1.36 3.46 7.43
CA ILE A 74 1.91 2.57 8.45
C ILE A 74 1.22 2.79 9.80
N ALA A 75 0.96 4.05 10.16
CA ALA A 75 0.26 4.40 11.40
C ALA A 75 -1.27 4.19 11.30
N GLY A 76 -1.87 4.48 10.15
CA GLY A 76 -3.32 4.46 9.97
C GLY A 76 -3.90 3.09 9.62
N ASN A 77 -3.14 2.23 8.92
CA ASN A 77 -3.58 0.92 8.46
C ASN A 77 -2.42 -0.11 8.49
N PRO A 78 -1.97 -0.56 9.67
CA PRO A 78 -0.85 -1.51 9.79
C PRO A 78 -1.12 -2.88 9.16
N ASN A 79 -2.40 -3.26 8.93
CA ASN A 79 -2.79 -4.52 8.28
C ASN A 79 -2.99 -4.38 6.77
N PHE A 80 -2.60 -3.23 6.20
CA PHE A 80 -2.73 -2.92 4.79
C PHE A 80 -2.15 -4.02 3.91
N ALA A 81 -2.86 -4.40 2.84
CA ALA A 81 -2.43 -5.48 1.96
C ALA A 81 -1.05 -5.27 1.30
N LYS A 82 -0.54 -4.03 1.27
CA LYS A 82 0.78 -3.66 0.73
C LYS A 82 1.64 -2.93 1.75
N ILE A 83 1.48 -3.27 3.03
CA ILE A 83 2.22 -2.64 4.12
C ILE A 83 3.74 -2.81 3.95
N ASP A 84 4.20 -3.93 3.40
CA ASP A 84 5.60 -4.19 3.09
C ASP A 84 6.17 -3.15 2.12
N GLU A 85 5.41 -2.79 1.08
CA GLU A 85 5.80 -1.75 0.13
C GLU A 85 5.80 -0.36 0.77
N ALA A 86 4.84 -0.06 1.65
CA ALA A 86 4.82 1.20 2.39
C ALA A 86 6.05 1.32 3.32
N LEU A 87 6.39 0.26 4.06
CA LEU A 87 7.58 0.19 4.89
C LEU A 87 8.86 0.36 4.07
N TYR A 88 8.95 -0.30 2.90
CA TYR A 88 10.08 -0.15 1.99
C TYR A 88 10.24 1.30 1.53
N ILE A 89 9.16 1.94 1.06
CA ILE A 89 9.20 3.33 0.59
C ILE A 89 9.56 4.28 1.74
N ALA A 90 8.99 4.09 2.93
CA ALA A 90 9.31 4.90 4.11
C ALA A 90 10.80 4.78 4.49
N GLY A 91 11.30 3.55 4.58
CA GLY A 91 12.69 3.26 4.94
C GLY A 91 13.69 3.83 3.94
N MET A 92 13.48 3.57 2.64
CA MET A 92 14.38 4.07 1.59
C MET A 92 14.28 5.58 1.40
N SER A 93 13.09 6.18 1.55
CA SER A 93 12.94 7.65 1.51
C SER A 93 13.71 8.30 2.65
N SER A 94 13.61 7.75 3.86
CA SER A 94 14.36 8.21 5.03
C SER A 94 15.87 8.08 4.81
N LEU A 95 16.33 6.95 4.27
CA LEU A 95 17.73 6.74 3.94
C LEU A 95 18.23 7.79 2.95
N TYR A 96 17.50 8.00 1.86
CA TYR A 96 17.87 8.98 0.85
C TYR A 96 17.83 10.42 1.36
N LEU A 97 16.92 10.75 2.27
CA LEU A 97 16.93 12.04 2.95
C LEU A 97 18.18 12.19 3.81
N SER A 98 18.56 11.19 4.60
CA SER A 98 19.79 11.23 5.41
C SER A 98 21.06 11.48 4.56
N GLU A 99 21.07 10.94 3.34
CA GLU A 99 22.17 11.08 2.38
C GLU A 99 22.05 12.34 1.50
N ASN A 100 21.04 13.20 1.71
CA ASN A 100 20.71 14.35 0.86
C ASN A 100 20.58 13.99 -0.65
N ARG A 101 20.10 12.77 -0.93
CA ARG A 101 19.89 12.25 -2.29
C ARG A 101 18.60 12.76 -2.91
N GLY A 102 18.54 12.68 -4.23
CA GLY A 102 17.41 13.17 -5.02
C GLY A 102 17.49 14.67 -5.29
N LYS A 103 16.40 15.21 -5.84
CA LYS A 103 16.32 16.64 -6.21
C LYS A 103 15.90 17.51 -5.02
N GLN A 104 15.14 16.97 -4.07
CA GLN A 104 14.83 17.66 -2.82
C GLN A 104 16.02 17.57 -1.88
N LYS A 105 16.45 18.71 -1.34
CA LYS A 105 17.42 18.77 -0.24
C LYS A 105 16.70 18.90 1.08
N ILE A 106 17.27 18.39 2.16
CA ILE A 106 16.69 18.49 3.51
C ILE A 106 16.42 19.97 3.86
N VAL A 107 17.30 20.88 3.44
CA VAL A 107 17.14 22.34 3.61
C VAL A 107 15.90 22.93 2.94
N GLY A 108 15.25 22.21 2.03
CA GLY A 108 13.98 22.60 1.42
C GLY A 108 12.73 22.10 2.17
N ILE A 109 12.89 21.28 3.22
CA ILE A 109 11.79 20.81 4.07
C ILE A 109 11.49 21.89 5.12
N PRO A 110 10.21 22.23 5.40
CA PRO A 110 9.87 23.17 6.46
C PRO A 110 10.56 22.81 7.78
N GLU A 111 11.13 23.79 8.48
CA GLU A 111 11.94 23.56 9.68
C GLU A 111 11.21 22.73 10.75
N LYS A 112 9.91 23.00 10.96
CA LYS A 112 9.05 22.24 11.87
C LYS A 112 8.97 20.73 11.62
N HIS A 113 9.27 20.30 10.39
CA HIS A 113 9.16 18.92 9.91
C HIS A 113 10.51 18.32 9.54
N ARG A 114 11.56 19.14 9.61
CA ARG A 114 12.89 18.78 9.17
C ARG A 114 13.59 18.05 10.29
N LEU A 115 13.94 16.79 10.05
CA LEU A 115 14.81 16.04 10.93
C LEU A 115 16.27 16.24 10.55
N LYS A 116 17.16 15.94 11.48
CA LYS A 116 18.59 15.86 11.21
C LYS A 116 18.91 14.59 10.41
N PRO A 117 20.01 14.57 9.62
CA PRO A 117 20.38 13.39 8.83
C PRO A 117 20.44 12.08 9.63
N GLU A 118 20.98 12.11 10.85
CA GLU A 118 21.08 10.98 11.75
C GLU A 118 19.72 10.44 12.21
N GLU A 119 18.73 11.32 12.40
CA GLU A 119 17.37 10.93 12.75
C GLU A 119 16.67 10.26 11.58
N TYR A 120 16.85 10.78 10.36
CA TYR A 120 16.41 10.10 9.14
C TYR A 120 17.08 8.73 8.96
N ARG A 121 18.36 8.61 9.33
CA ARG A 121 19.08 7.34 9.29
C ARG A 121 18.53 6.33 10.31
N SER A 122 18.16 6.78 11.52
CA SER A 122 17.49 5.94 12.52
C SER A 122 16.13 5.47 12.01
N LYS A 123 15.29 6.39 11.52
CA LYS A 123 13.99 6.07 10.92
C LYS A 123 14.10 5.07 9.77
N ALA A 124 15.09 5.26 8.89
CA ALA A 124 15.36 4.32 7.82
C ALA A 124 15.58 2.91 8.37
N ARG A 125 16.46 2.78 9.38
CA ARG A 125 16.75 1.50 10.01
C ARG A 125 15.51 0.89 10.66
N GLU A 126 14.68 1.69 11.32
CA GLU A 126 13.45 1.23 11.98
C GLU A 126 12.47 0.61 10.98
N PHE A 127 12.04 1.35 9.95
CA PHE A 127 11.09 0.84 8.96
C PHE A 127 11.62 -0.37 8.19
N LEU A 128 12.90 -0.34 7.81
CA LEU A 128 13.54 -1.44 7.09
C LEU A 128 13.68 -2.69 7.96
N SER A 129 13.97 -2.52 9.26
CA SER A 129 14.01 -3.64 10.22
C SER A 129 12.62 -4.23 10.41
N GLN A 130 11.59 -3.38 10.53
CA GLN A 130 10.21 -3.84 10.61
C GLN A 130 9.84 -4.68 9.39
N LEU A 131 10.17 -4.23 8.18
CA LEU A 131 9.90 -4.98 6.95
C LEU A 131 10.50 -6.38 6.98
N VAL A 132 11.79 -6.53 7.31
CA VAL A 132 12.44 -7.86 7.29
C VAL A 132 11.98 -8.76 8.45
N ASN A 133 11.54 -8.17 9.57
CA ASN A 133 11.09 -8.91 10.74
C ASN A 133 9.63 -9.37 10.64
N GLU A 134 8.79 -8.60 9.95
CA GLU A 134 7.34 -8.83 9.85
C GLU A 134 6.92 -9.39 8.48
N HIS A 135 7.68 -9.07 7.43
CA HIS A 135 7.42 -9.46 6.03
C HIS A 135 8.68 -10.05 5.36
N PRO A 136 9.25 -11.14 5.89
CA PRO A 136 10.50 -11.71 5.39
C PRO A 136 10.41 -12.20 3.94
N ASP A 137 9.23 -12.56 3.47
CA ASP A 137 8.90 -13.02 2.11
C ASP A 137 8.64 -11.87 1.12
N SER A 138 8.73 -10.62 1.56
CA SER A 138 8.53 -9.46 0.68
C SER A 138 9.50 -9.47 -0.50
N SER A 139 9.01 -9.01 -1.65
CA SER A 139 9.84 -8.81 -2.86
C SER A 139 10.99 -7.82 -2.64
N PHE A 140 10.90 -6.98 -1.60
CA PHE A 140 11.92 -5.99 -1.26
C PHE A 140 13.01 -6.54 -0.32
N SER A 141 12.82 -7.70 0.31
CA SER A 141 13.67 -8.20 1.40
C SER A 141 15.16 -8.18 1.09
N LYS A 142 15.56 -8.62 -0.11
CA LYS A 142 16.98 -8.63 -0.51
C LYS A 142 17.58 -7.23 -0.50
N GLN A 143 16.91 -6.28 -1.16
CA GLN A 143 17.37 -4.89 -1.22
C GLN A 143 17.41 -4.24 0.17
N VAL A 144 16.44 -4.58 1.01
CA VAL A 144 16.35 -4.06 2.38
C VAL A 144 17.49 -4.60 3.24
N GLN A 145 17.85 -5.88 3.11
CA GLN A 145 18.99 -6.46 3.82
C GLN A 145 20.31 -5.77 3.45
N ASP A 146 20.52 -5.49 2.16
CA ASP A 146 21.69 -4.74 1.70
C ASP A 146 21.74 -3.33 2.33
N ALA A 147 20.62 -2.62 2.33
CA ALA A 147 20.52 -1.30 2.96
C ALA A 147 20.72 -1.37 4.49
N LEU A 148 20.20 -2.40 5.15
CA LEU A 148 20.36 -2.60 6.58
C LEU A 148 21.81 -2.92 6.96
N HIS A 149 22.54 -3.67 6.14
CA HIS A 149 23.98 -3.90 6.35
C HIS A 149 24.73 -2.56 6.50
N ASP A 150 24.45 -1.62 5.60
CA ASP A 150 25.07 -0.29 5.63
C ASP A 150 24.57 0.56 6.81
N LEU A 151 23.38 0.28 7.34
CA LEU A 151 22.77 0.94 8.50
C LEU A 151 23.14 0.31 9.85
N GLY A 152 24.00 -0.71 9.89
CA GLY A 152 24.42 -1.38 11.13
C GLY A 152 23.57 -2.60 11.51
N GLY A 153 22.90 -3.21 10.53
CA GLY A 153 22.06 -4.40 10.65
C GLY A 153 20.62 -4.13 11.08
N ALA A 154 19.76 -5.13 10.91
CA ALA A 154 18.38 -5.08 11.38
C ALA A 154 18.32 -4.88 12.91
N LEU A 155 17.38 -4.06 13.37
CA LEU A 155 16.99 -4.02 14.77
C LEU A 155 16.28 -5.34 15.12
N PRO A 156 16.49 -5.88 16.34
CA PRO A 156 15.76 -7.04 16.79
C PRO A 156 14.26 -6.74 16.78
N LYS A 157 13.44 -7.75 16.46
CA LYS A 157 12.00 -7.65 16.62
C LYS A 157 11.72 -7.35 18.08
N ASN A 158 11.23 -6.15 18.39
CA ASN A 158 10.81 -5.82 19.75
C ASN A 158 9.78 -6.86 20.16
N SER A 159 10.17 -7.72 21.11
CA SER A 159 9.26 -8.66 21.75
C SER A 159 8.35 -7.78 22.59
N SER A 160 7.18 -7.42 22.08
CA SER A 160 6.21 -6.61 22.81
C SER A 160 6.07 -7.17 24.24
N GLN A 161 6.46 -6.36 25.24
CA GLN A 161 6.04 -6.53 26.63
C GLN A 161 4.58 -6.10 26.77
#